data_AF-A0A2W4KV53-F1
#
_entry.id   AF-A0A2W4KV53-F1
#
_cell.length_a   1.000
_cell.length_b   1.000
_cell.length_c   1.000
_cell.angle_alpha   90.00
_cell.angle_beta   90.00
_cell.angle_gamma   90.00
#
_symmetry.space_group_name_H-M   'P 1'
#
loop_
_entity.id
_entity.type
_entity.pdbx_description
1 polymer ?
#
loop_
_entity_poly.entity_id
_entity_poly.type
_entity_poly.pdbx_seq_one_letter_code
_entity_poly.pdbx_strand_id
1 'polypeptide(L)'
;MLKKDYQLTSEELAMEKELDHYVSVPNLEVEKARYAKIAKATLAKKSQKKVITIRLPEEVIGKFKLMAEEEGIPYQTLISSVLYKVANKKLSLVVE
;
A
#
# COMPACT_ATOMS: atom_id res chain seq x y z
N MET A 1 -33.96 -5.31 24.17
CA MET A 1 -33.11 -4.91 23.03
C MET A 1 -33.84 -5.34 21.76
N LEU A 2 -34.20 -4.39 20.89
CA LEU A 2 -34.89 -4.70 19.63
C LEU A 2 -34.00 -5.60 18.77
N LYS A 3 -34.43 -6.85 18.51
CA LYS A 3 -33.93 -7.60 17.35
C LYS A 3 -34.46 -6.86 16.13
N LYS A 4 -33.60 -6.12 15.43
CA LYS A 4 -33.90 -5.71 14.05
C LYS A 4 -33.95 -7.00 13.24
N ASP A 5 -35.07 -7.24 12.56
CA ASP A 5 -35.18 -8.32 11.59
C ASP A 5 -34.34 -7.94 10.37
N TYR A 6 -33.05 -8.27 10.41
CA TYR A 6 -32.16 -8.15 9.26
C TYR A 6 -32.51 -9.30 8.30
N GLN A 7 -33.10 -8.97 7.16
CA GLN A 7 -33.25 -9.91 6.07
C GLN A 7 -31.89 -10.01 5.37
N LEU A 8 -31.22 -11.15 5.53
CA LEU A 8 -29.98 -11.42 4.79
C LEU A 8 -30.31 -11.49 3.29
N THR A 9 -29.47 -10.83 2.50
CA THR A 9 -29.48 -10.99 1.06
C THR A 9 -29.10 -12.42 0.67
N SER A 10 -29.41 -12.81 -0.56
CA SER A 10 -29.04 -14.13 -1.09
C SER A 10 -27.53 -14.39 -1.03
N GLU A 11 -26.71 -13.35 -1.15
CA GLU A 11 -25.25 -13.42 -1.07
C GLU A 11 -24.77 -13.65 0.37
N GLU A 12 -25.33 -12.92 1.34
CA GLU A 12 -24.98 -13.08 2.75
C GLU A 12 -25.40 -14.45 3.29
N LEU A 13 -26.56 -14.96 2.86
CA LEU A 13 -27.02 -16.30 3.21
C LEU A 13 -26.10 -17.40 2.65
N ALA A 14 -25.53 -17.19 1.46
CA ALA A 14 -24.55 -18.10 0.89
C ALA A 14 -23.24 -18.07 1.69
N MET A 15 -22.77 -16.89 2.08
CA MET A 15 -21.58 -16.74 2.93
C MET A 15 -21.78 -17.39 4.30
N GLU A 16 -22.95 -17.24 4.92
CA GLU A 16 -23.27 -17.86 6.21
C GLU A 16 -23.24 -19.40 6.13
N LYS A 17 -23.76 -19.99 5.05
CA LYS A 17 -23.68 -21.44 4.84
C LYS A 17 -22.25 -21.94 4.64
N GLU A 18 -21.41 -21.15 3.95
CA GLU A 18 -19.99 -21.48 3.80
C GLU A 18 -19.23 -21.36 5.13
N LEU A 19 -19.67 -20.49 6.05
CA LEU A 19 -19.05 -20.33 7.38
C LEU A 19 -19.05 -21.63 8.19
N ASP A 20 -20.09 -22.45 8.05
CA ASP A 20 -20.21 -23.76 8.73
C ASP A 20 -19.13 -24.76 8.33
N HIS A 21 -18.43 -24.52 7.22
CA HIS A 21 -17.33 -25.38 6.74
C HIS A 21 -15.95 -24.96 7.23
N TYR A 22 -15.81 -23.78 7.87
CA TYR A 22 -14.51 -23.33 8.37
C TYR A 22 -14.18 -23.96 9.72
N VAL A 23 -13.02 -24.59 9.78
CA VAL A 23 -12.45 -25.13 11.02
C VAL A 23 -11.36 -24.21 11.54
N SER A 24 -11.25 -24.14 12.87
CA SER A 24 -10.16 -23.38 13.50
C SER A 24 -8.81 -24.00 13.17
N VAL A 25 -7.82 -23.16 12.88
CA VAL A 25 -6.46 -23.64 12.64
C VAL A 25 -5.87 -24.25 13.93
N PRO A 26 -5.10 -25.35 13.85
CA PRO A 26 -4.61 -26.07 15.03
C PRO A 26 -3.80 -25.21 16.02
N ASN A 27 -3.08 -24.19 15.53
CA ASN A 27 -2.23 -23.30 16.33
C ASN A 27 -2.75 -21.86 16.32
N LEU A 28 -4.03 -21.67 16.61
CA LEU A 28 -4.73 -20.38 16.50
C LEU A 28 -3.99 -19.21 17.17
N GLU A 29 -3.49 -19.40 18.40
CA GLU A 29 -2.81 -18.33 19.14
C GLU A 29 -1.46 -17.95 18.53
N VAL A 30 -0.72 -18.93 18.02
CA VAL A 30 0.54 -18.68 17.30
C VAL A 30 0.26 -17.91 16.02
N GLU A 31 -0.79 -18.29 15.30
CA GLU A 31 -1.08 -17.70 14.00
C GLU A 31 -1.68 -16.30 14.12
N LYS A 32 -2.52 -16.05 15.13
CA LYS A 32 -2.93 -14.70 15.52
C LYS A 32 -1.72 -13.82 15.85
N ALA A 33 -0.78 -14.31 16.65
CA ALA A 33 0.43 -13.57 17.00
C ALA A 33 1.31 -13.27 15.77
N ARG A 34 1.44 -14.24 14.86
CA ARG A 34 2.14 -14.07 13.57
C ARG A 34 1.50 -12.98 12.73
N TYR A 35 0.18 -13.04 12.51
CA TYR A 35 -0.53 -12.03 11.73
C TYR A 35 -0.50 -10.64 12.38
N ALA A 36 -0.63 -10.57 13.70
CA ALA A 36 -0.50 -9.31 14.44
C ALA A 36 0.90 -8.68 14.27
N LYS A 37 1.96 -9.49 14.28
CA LYS A 37 3.33 -9.04 14.02
C LYS A 37 3.50 -8.51 12.60
N ILE A 38 2.95 -9.22 11.60
CA ILE A 38 2.98 -8.78 10.20
C ILE A 38 2.22 -7.46 10.04
N ALA A 39 1.01 -7.35 10.58
CA ALA A 39 0.21 -6.14 10.54
C ALA A 39 0.97 -4.95 11.17
N LYS A 40 1.55 -5.13 12.35
CA LYS A 40 2.35 -4.11 13.04
C LYS A 40 3.56 -3.68 12.21
N ALA A 41 4.28 -4.61 11.59
CA ALA A 41 5.42 -4.30 10.73
C ALA A 41 5.01 -3.51 9.48
N THR A 42 3.88 -3.86 8.86
CA THR A 42 3.33 -3.15 7.69
C THR A 42 2.88 -1.74 8.05
N LEU A 43 2.17 -1.59 9.19
CA LEU A 43 1.76 -0.28 9.68
C LEU A 43 2.96 0.61 10.01
N ALA A 44 3.98 0.07 10.71
CA ALA A 44 5.20 0.81 11.00
C ALA A 44 5.92 1.27 9.72
N LYS A 45 6.00 0.44 8.68
CA LYS A 45 6.58 0.82 7.38
C LYS A 45 5.76 1.88 6.65
N LYS A 46 4.43 1.82 6.75
CA LYS A 46 3.54 2.83 6.14
C LYS A 46 3.64 4.17 6.89
N SER A 47 3.73 4.15 8.21
CA SER A 47 3.92 5.34 9.07
C SER A 47 5.31 5.97 8.93
N GLN A 48 6.31 5.25 8.41
CA GLN A 48 7.64 5.81 8.11
C GLN A 48 7.69 6.61 6.80
N LYS A 49 6.67 6.52 5.94
CA LYS A 49 6.59 7.35 4.74
C LYS A 49 6.25 8.79 5.14
N LYS A 50 7.20 9.69 4.97
CA LYS A 50 6.98 11.14 5.15
C LYS A 50 6.62 11.77 3.80
N VAL A 51 5.60 12.62 3.81
CA VAL A 51 5.23 13.43 2.63
C VAL A 51 6.20 14.59 2.54
N ILE A 52 6.75 14.81 1.34
CA ILE A 52 7.59 15.97 1.04
C ILE A 52 6.90 16.79 -0.06
N THR A 53 6.88 18.11 0.10
CA THR A 53 6.40 19.04 -0.92
C THR A 53 7.60 19.69 -1.58
N ILE A 54 7.71 19.54 -2.90
CA ILE A 54 8.79 20.13 -3.70
C ILE A 54 8.15 21.12 -4.68
N ARG A 55 8.65 22.36 -4.73
CA ARG A 55 8.29 23.32 -5.77
C ARG A 55 9.26 23.15 -6.94
N LEU A 56 8.71 22.97 -8.13
CA LEU A 56 9.47 22.83 -9.37
C LEU A 56 8.89 23.79 -10.42
N PRO A 57 9.71 24.31 -11.34
CA PRO A 57 9.21 25.03 -12.51
C PRO A 57 8.27 24.15 -13.35
N GLU A 58 7.27 24.75 -13.99
CA GLU A 58 6.30 24.03 -14.80
C GLU A 58 6.95 23.28 -15.97
N GLU A 59 7.97 23.87 -16.60
CA GLU A 59 8.75 23.23 -17.67
C GLU A 59 9.39 21.91 -17.21
N VAL A 60 9.91 21.87 -15.97
CA VAL A 60 10.53 20.67 -15.40
C VAL A 60 9.49 19.59 -15.14
N ILE A 61 8.31 19.97 -14.65
CA ILE A 61 7.18 19.04 -14.46
C ILE A 61 6.75 18.45 -15.80
N GLY A 62 6.70 19.26 -16.87
CA GLY A 62 6.43 18.82 -18.23
C GLY A 62 7.41 17.73 -18.71
N LYS A 63 8.71 17.96 -18.51
CA LYS A 63 9.76 16.98 -18.85
C LYS A 63 9.58 15.65 -18.10
N PHE A 64 9.31 15.69 -16.79
CA PHE A 64 9.07 14.47 -16.03
C PHE A 64 7.81 13.71 -16.47
N LYS A 65 6.76 14.42 -16.89
CA LYS A 65 5.54 13.77 -17.43
C LYS A 65 5.84 13.03 -18.73
N LEU A 66 6.54 13.66 -19.67
CA LEU A 66 6.93 13.04 -20.93
C LEU A 66 7.79 11.78 -20.71
N MET A 67 8.83 11.88 -19.86
CA MET A 67 9.68 10.74 -19.53
C MET A 67 8.89 9.59 -18.87
N ALA A 68 7.89 9.92 -18.05
CA ALA A 68 7.07 8.93 -17.37
C ALA A 68 6.07 8.24 -18.32
N GLU A 69 5.55 8.97 -19.31
CA GLU A 69 4.73 8.41 -20.38
C GLU A 69 5.53 7.44 -21.25
N GLU A 70 6.78 7.77 -21.60
CA GLU A 70 7.69 6.87 -22.32
C GLU A 70 7.98 5.57 -21.55
N GLU A 71 8.14 5.65 -20.23
CA GLU A 71 8.33 4.48 -19.36
C GLU A 71 7.01 3.78 -18.97
N GLY A 72 5.85 4.34 -19.32
CA GLY A 72 4.53 3.79 -18.96
C GLY A 72 4.22 3.81 -17.45
N ILE A 73 4.82 4.74 -16.69
CA ILE A 73 4.65 4.86 -15.24
C ILE A 73 4.11 6.25 -14.86
N PRO A 74 3.51 6.41 -13.66
CA PRO A 74 3.14 7.74 -13.18
C PRO A 74 4.37 8.62 -12.94
N TYR A 75 4.30 9.91 -13.30
CA TYR A 75 5.42 10.85 -13.12
C TYR A 75 5.86 10.97 -11.66
N GLN A 76 4.95 10.84 -10.69
CA GLN A 76 5.32 10.83 -9.26
C GLN A 76 6.17 9.61 -8.89
N THR A 77 5.90 8.46 -9.53
CA THR A 77 6.66 7.22 -9.35
C THR A 77 8.06 7.36 -9.93
N LEU A 78 8.18 7.96 -11.12
CA LEU A 78 9.48 8.27 -11.72
C LEU A 78 10.33 9.18 -10.82
N ILE A 79 9.74 10.29 -10.36
CA ILE A 79 10.42 11.23 -9.43
C ILE A 79 10.87 10.51 -8.16
N SER A 80 10.00 9.68 -7.58
CA SER A 80 10.33 8.91 -6.37
C SER A 80 11.48 7.92 -6.61
N SER A 81 11.52 7.28 -7.77
CA SER A 81 12.57 6.34 -8.18
C SER A 81 13.93 7.04 -8.32
N VAL A 82 13.96 8.20 -8.97
CA VAL A 82 15.19 9.00 -9.12
C VAL A 82 15.71 9.45 -7.75
N LEU A 83 14.85 10.02 -6.89
CA LEU A 83 15.23 10.44 -5.55
C LEU A 83 15.80 9.27 -4.73
N TYR A 84 15.21 8.08 -4.85
CA TYR A 84 15.70 6.88 -4.18
C TYR A 84 17.09 6.44 -4.72
N LYS A 85 17.29 6.45 -6.04
CA LYS A 85 18.58 6.11 -6.67
C LYS A 85 19.68 7.09 -6.22
N VAL A 86 19.36 8.38 -6.17
CA VAL A 86 20.25 9.44 -5.71
C VAL A 86 20.61 9.25 -4.23
N ALA A 87 19.62 9.06 -3.36
CA ALA A 87 19.84 8.87 -1.92
C ALA A 87 20.70 7.63 -1.61
N ASN A 88 20.58 6.58 -2.44
CA ASN A 88 21.38 5.36 -2.31
C ASN A 88 22.70 5.40 -3.09
N LYS A 89 23.15 6.57 -3.55
CA LYS A 89 24.41 6.79 -4.31
C LYS A 89 24.55 5.91 -5.56
N LYS A 90 23.44 5.44 -6.13
CA LYS A 90 23.42 4.70 -7.41
C LYS A 90 23.46 5.64 -8.63
N LEU A 91 23.45 6.95 -8.38
CA LEU A 91 23.65 8.00 -9.36
C LEU A 91 24.77 8.90 -8.83
N SER A 92 25.85 9.08 -9.59
CA SER A 92 26.92 10.02 -9.24
C SER A 92 26.39 11.44 -9.40
N LEU A 93 26.19 12.15 -8.29
CA LEU A 93 25.96 13.58 -8.32
C LEU A 93 27.31 14.28 -8.42
N VAL A 94 27.58 14.92 -9.56
CA VAL A 94 28.58 15.99 -9.61
C VAL A 94 27.85 17.21 -9.06
N VAL A 95 28.14 17.55 -7.81
CA VAL A 95 27.71 18.82 -7.22
C VAL A 95 28.87 19.77 -7.45
N GLU A 96 28.74 20.66 -8.43
CA GLU A 96 29.64 21.81 -8.62
C GLU A 96 29.33 22.90 -7.59
#